data_AF-A0A0E9UZ48-F1
#
_entry.id   AF-A0A0E9UZ48-F1
#
_cell.length_a   1.000
_cell.length_b   1.000
_cell.length_c   1.000
_cell.angle_alpha   90.00
_cell.angle_beta   90.00
_cell.angle_gamma   90.00
#
_symmetry.space_group_name_H-M   'P 1'
#
loop_
_entity.id
_entity.type
_entity.pdbx_description
1 polymer ?
#
loop_
_entity_poly.entity_id
_entity_poly.type
_entity_poly.pdbx_seq_one_letter_code
_entity_poly.pdbx_strand_id
1 'polypeptide(L)'
;MVFANSIDCIKRLNSLLTILDRTPLPLHANMHQKQRLKNLERFAERESCVLLTTDVAARGLDIPNVQYVIHYQVPRTSETYVHRSGRTARAAKEVSVCC
;
A
#
# COMPACT_ATOMS: atom_id res chain seq x y z
N MET A 1 -3.16 -3.29 1.50
CA MET A 1 -2.24 -2.17 1.22
C MET A 1 -1.42 -1.89 2.45
N VAL A 2 -0.10 -1.77 2.33
CA VAL A 2 0.83 -1.58 3.45
C VAL A 2 1.55 -0.25 3.29
N PHE A 3 1.47 0.59 4.31
CA PHE A 3 2.14 1.89 4.36
C PHE A 3 3.44 1.82 5.17
N ALA A 4 4.52 2.34 4.57
CA ALA A 4 5.79 2.58 5.25
C ALA A 4 6.22 4.04 5.07
N ASN A 5 7.08 4.52 5.97
CA ASN A 5 7.52 5.92 6.01
C ASN A 5 8.76 6.18 5.13
N SER A 6 9.43 5.14 4.62
CA SER A 6 10.62 5.30 3.76
C SER A 6 10.68 4.31 2.59
N ILE A 7 11.35 4.72 1.51
CA ILE A 7 11.57 3.89 0.32
C ILE A 7 12.45 2.68 0.66
N ASP A 8 13.45 2.85 1.52
CA ASP A 8 14.31 1.74 1.95
C ASP A 8 13.52 0.67 2.71
N CYS A 9 12.53 1.09 3.50
CA CYS A 9 11.64 0.16 4.16
C CYS A 9 10.79 -0.64 3.15
N ILE A 10 10.27 0.03 2.12
CA ILE A 10 9.53 -0.63 1.03
C ILE A 10 10.42 -1.66 0.32
N LYS A 11 11.67 -1.31 0.01
CA LYS A 11 12.61 -2.24 -0.63
C LYS A 11 12.88 -3.47 0.24
N ARG A 12 13.15 -3.27 1.53
CA ARG A 12 13.35 -4.38 2.49
C ARG A 12 12.11 -5.27 2.59
N LEU A 13 10.94 -4.67 2.74
CA LEU A 13 9.68 -5.40 2.87
C LEU A 13 9.33 -6.15 1.57
N ASN A 14 9.64 -5.57 0.42
CA ASN A 14 9.49 -6.24 -0.88
C ASN A 14 10.34 -7.51 -0.94
N SER A 15 11.61 -7.44 -0.57
CA SER A 15 12.49 -8.62 -0.51
C SER A 15 11.97 -9.68 0.45
N LEU A 16 11.57 -9.29 1.67
CA LEU A 16 11.04 -10.22 2.67
C LEU A 16 9.75 -10.91 2.20
N LEU A 17 8.80 -10.15 1.66
CA LEU A 17 7.54 -10.72 1.17
C LEU A 17 7.75 -11.63 -0.04
N THR A 18 8.75 -11.34 -0.87
CA THR A 18 9.12 -12.22 -1.99
C THR A 18 9.67 -13.55 -1.49
N ILE A 19 10.51 -13.53 -0.45
CA ILE A 19 11.05 -14.74 0.20
C ILE A 19 9.93 -15.57 0.85
N LEU A 20 8.88 -14.91 1.35
CA LEU A 20 7.70 -15.56 1.94
C LEU A 20 6.66 -16.03 0.91
N ASP A 21 7.05 -16.13 -0.37
CA ASP A 21 6.16 -16.50 -1.49
C ASP A 21 4.86 -15.67 -1.54
N ARG A 22 5.01 -14.36 -1.31
CA ARG A 22 3.94 -13.37 -1.56
C ARG A 22 4.29 -12.55 -2.78
N THR A 23 3.28 -11.92 -3.37
CA THR A 23 3.43 -11.01 -4.52
C THR A 23 3.37 -9.56 -4.05
N PRO A 24 4.48 -8.97 -3.57
CA PRO A 24 4.53 -7.55 -3.27
C PRO A 24 4.56 -6.72 -4.56
N LEU A 25 3.81 -5.62 -4.55
CA LEU A 25 3.78 -4.62 -5.61
C LEU A 25 4.25 -3.31 -5.00
N PRO A 26 5.52 -2.90 -5.21
CA PRO A 26 6.02 -1.65 -4.66
C PRO A 26 5.47 -0.46 -5.43
N LEU A 27 5.21 0.64 -4.71
CA LEU A 27 4.78 1.91 -5.25
C LEU A 27 5.41 3.06 -4.46
N HIS A 28 6.49 3.62 -4.99
CA HIS A 28 7.24 4.72 -4.36
C HIS A 28 7.74 5.75 -5.39
N ALA A 29 8.14 6.94 -4.92
CA ALA A 29 8.49 8.08 -5.77
C ALA A 29 9.68 7.82 -6.73
N ASN A 30 10.64 6.99 -6.34
CA ASN A 30 11.80 6.67 -7.21
C ASN A 30 11.46 5.69 -8.37
N MET A 31 10.21 5.25 -8.51
CA MET A 31 9.80 4.40 -9.64
C MET A 31 9.38 5.25 -10.83
N HIS A 32 9.67 4.78 -12.04
CA HIS A 32 9.15 5.41 -13.24
C HIS A 32 7.61 5.35 -13.25
N GLN A 33 6.98 6.42 -13.74
CA GLN A 33 5.52 6.54 -13.75
C GLN A 33 4.82 5.34 -14.42
N LYS A 34 5.38 4.84 -15.54
CA LYS A 34 4.88 3.66 -16.25
C LYS A 34 4.86 2.40 -15.37
N GLN A 35 5.88 2.21 -14.52
CA GLN A 35 5.94 1.08 -13.60
C GLN A 35 4.94 1.23 -12.46
N ARG A 36 4.74 2.46 -11.96
CA ARG A 36 3.74 2.75 -10.92
C ARG A 36 2.34 2.39 -11.40
N LEU A 37 1.96 2.84 -12.60
CA LEU A 37 0.66 2.54 -13.20
C LEU A 37 0.47 1.04 -13.43
N LYS A 38 1.48 0.35 -13.99
CA LYS A 38 1.43 -1.10 -14.19
C LYS A 38 1.22 -1.89 -12.88
N ASN A 39 1.86 -1.46 -11.79
CA ASN A 39 1.67 -2.09 -10.48
C ASN A 39 0.29 -1.78 -9.90
N LEU A 40 -0.25 -0.61 -10.17
CA LEU A 40 -1.60 -0.22 -9.77
C LEU A 40 -2.66 -1.07 -10.49
N GLU A 41 -2.53 -1.22 -11.80
CA GLU A 41 -3.38 -2.07 -12.64
C GLU A 41 -3.35 -3.52 -12.14
N ARG A 42 -2.14 -4.07 -11.92
CA ARG A 42 -1.95 -5.41 -11.36
C ARG A 42 -2.59 -5.57 -9.98
N PHE A 43 -2.59 -4.52 -9.17
CA PHE A 43 -3.22 -4.54 -7.85
C PHE A 43 -4.76 -4.54 -7.95
N ALA A 44 -5.31 -3.81 -8.93
CA ALA A 44 -6.75 -3.79 -9.18
C ALA A 44 -7.28 -5.12 -9.78
N GLU A 45 -6.47 -5.79 -10.60
CA GLU A 45 -6.86 -7.04 -11.29
C GLU A 45 -6.71 -8.31 -10.42
N ARG A 46 -5.83 -8.30 -9.41
CA ARG A 46 -5.48 -9.50 -8.63
C ARG A 46 -6.02 -9.44 -7.22
N GLU A 47 -6.79 -10.46 -6.81
CA GLU A 47 -7.34 -10.53 -5.46
C GLU A 47 -6.29 -10.81 -4.36
N SER A 48 -5.16 -11.45 -4.69
CA SER A 48 -4.15 -11.90 -3.70
C SER A 48 -2.79 -11.23 -3.89
N CYS A 49 -2.73 -9.90 -3.80
CA CYS A 49 -1.47 -9.16 -3.91
C CYS A 49 -1.32 -8.07 -2.84
N VAL A 50 -0.08 -7.70 -2.54
CA VAL A 50 0.25 -6.75 -1.46
C VAL A 50 0.85 -5.49 -2.06
N LEU A 51 0.06 -4.41 -2.14
CA LEU A 51 0.59 -3.09 -2.51
C LEU A 51 1.39 -2.49 -1.35
N LEU A 52 2.68 -2.22 -1.57
CA LEU A 52 3.58 -1.57 -0.64
C LEU A 52 3.77 -0.11 -1.05
N THR A 53 3.50 0.86 -0.16
CA THR A 53 3.56 2.26 -0.54
C THR A 53 4.04 3.22 0.57
N THR A 54 4.39 4.44 0.16
CA THR A 54 4.59 5.59 1.04
C THR A 54 3.46 6.60 0.89
N ASP A 55 3.27 7.48 1.87
CA ASP A 55 2.22 8.52 1.81
C ASP A 55 2.32 9.37 0.55
N VAL A 56 3.54 9.79 0.21
CA VAL A 56 3.81 10.63 -0.96
C VAL A 56 3.40 9.93 -2.25
N ALA A 57 3.66 8.61 -2.36
CA ALA A 57 3.39 7.87 -3.57
C ALA A 57 1.91 7.52 -3.75
N ALA A 58 1.17 7.39 -2.63
CA ALA A 58 -0.26 7.11 -2.60
C ALA A 58 -1.16 8.34 -2.78
N ARG A 59 -0.63 9.56 -2.58
CA ARG A 59 -1.38 10.80 -2.78
C ARG A 59 -1.82 10.94 -4.25
N GLY A 60 -3.10 11.26 -4.44
CA GLY A 60 -3.69 11.44 -5.77
C GLY A 60 -3.97 10.15 -6.54
N LEU A 61 -3.76 8.98 -5.94
CA LEU A 61 -4.20 7.72 -6.52
C LEU A 61 -5.59 7.37 -6.00
N ASP A 62 -6.52 7.15 -6.93
CA ASP A 62 -7.80 6.54 -6.63
C ASP A 62 -7.67 5.02 -6.75
N ILE A 63 -7.74 4.33 -5.61
CA ILE A 63 -7.58 2.87 -5.53
C ILE A 63 -8.85 2.36 -4.85
N PRO A 64 -9.89 2.01 -5.63
CA PRO A 64 -11.12 1.48 -5.06
C PRO A 64 -10.87 0.09 -4.46
N ASN A 65 -11.69 -0.29 -3.47
CA ASN A 65 -11.83 -1.67 -2.99
C ASN A 65 -10.63 -2.29 -2.25
N VAL A 66 -9.83 -1.49 -1.52
CA VAL A 66 -8.81 -2.05 -0.62
C VAL A 66 -9.49 -2.71 0.59
N GLN A 67 -9.27 -4.01 0.78
CA GLN A 67 -9.82 -4.78 1.90
C GLN A 67 -9.10 -4.48 3.22
N TYR A 68 -7.76 -4.38 3.17
CA TYR A 68 -6.93 -4.22 4.36
C TYR A 68 -5.94 -3.07 4.19
N VAL A 69 -5.82 -2.23 5.22
CA VAL A 69 -4.78 -1.19 5.31
C VAL A 69 -3.93 -1.49 6.53
N ILE A 70 -2.62 -1.65 6.32
CA ILE A 70 -1.65 -1.95 7.38
C ILE A 70 -0.67 -0.79 7.49
N HIS A 71 -0.47 -0.30 8.70
CA HIS A 71 0.51 0.73 9.01
C HIS A 71 1.81 0.09 9.50
N TYR A 72 2.63 -0.45 8.59
CA TYR A 72 3.91 -1.08 8.98
C TYR A 72 4.81 -0.15 9.79
N GLN A 73 4.70 1.17 9.55
CA GLN A 73 5.21 2.18 10.47
C GLN A 73 4.07 3.12 10.85
N VAL A 74 3.89 3.28 12.16
CA VAL A 74 2.84 4.13 12.74
C VAL A 74 2.95 5.55 12.17
N PRO A 75 1.83 6.15 11.72
CA PRO A 75 1.80 7.54 11.27
C PRO A 75 2.25 8.49 12.37
N ARG A 76 2.98 9.56 12.00
CA ARG A 76 3.44 10.57 12.98
C ARG A 76 2.34 11.54 13.42
N THR A 77 1.25 11.64 12.65
CA THR A 77 0.12 12.53 12.92
C THR A 77 -1.20 11.79 12.75
N SER A 78 -2.21 12.23 13.51
CA SER A 78 -3.59 11.74 13.40
C SER A 78 -4.18 11.97 12.01
N GLU A 79 -3.87 13.10 11.38
CA GLU A 79 -4.29 13.40 10.01
C GLU A 79 -3.76 12.38 9.00
N THR A 80 -2.47 12.02 9.10
CA THR A 80 -1.87 10.99 8.22
C THR A 80 -2.52 9.62 8.45
N TYR A 81 -2.83 9.29 9.71
CA TYR A 81 -3.56 8.06 10.04
C TYR A 81 -4.93 8.04 9.34
N VAL A 82 -5.72 9.10 9.46
CA VAL A 82 -7.04 9.20 8.83
C VAL A 82 -6.93 9.11 7.30
N HIS A 83 -5.93 9.75 6.68
CA HIS A 83 -5.72 9.67 5.24
C HIS A 83 -5.35 8.26 4.74
N ARG A 84 -4.54 7.51 5.50
CA ARG A 84 -4.17 6.13 5.17
C ARG A 84 -5.34 5.18 5.38
N SER A 85 -5.98 5.24 6.55
CA SER A 85 -7.14 4.42 6.86
C SER A 85 -8.34 4.74 5.97
N GLY A 86 -8.45 5.96 5.46
CA GLY A 86 -9.47 6.36 4.50
C GLY A 86 -9.39 5.64 3.13
N ARG A 87 -8.34 4.85 2.87
CA ARG A 87 -8.18 4.06 1.64
C ARG A 87 -8.90 2.71 1.68
N THR A 88 -9.49 2.32 2.81
CA THR A 88 -10.28 1.09 2.93
C THR A 88 -11.67 1.26 2.30
N ALA A 89 -12.19 0.21 1.66
CA ALA A 89 -13.55 0.22 1.13
C ALA A 89 -14.58 0.43 2.26
N ARG A 90 -15.36 1.50 2.21
CA ARG A 90 -16.42 1.81 3.21
C ARG A 90 -17.67 0.92 3.10
N ALA A 91 -17.67 -0.12 2.26
CA ALA A 91 -18.85 -0.92 1.99
C ALA A 91 -18.67 -2.37 2.47
N ALA A 92 -19.35 -2.72 3.57
CA ALA A 92 -19.81 -4.07 3.92
C ALA A 92 -18.78 -5.23 4.06
N LYS A 93 -17.46 -4.98 4.07
CA LYS A 93 -16.44 -6.01 4.34
C LYS A 93 -15.65 -5.67 5.61
N GLU A 94 -15.24 -6.70 6.38
CA GLU A 94 -14.41 -6.54 7.58
C GLU A 94 -13.14 -5.75 7.25
N VAL A 95 -13.12 -4.48 7.66
CA VAL A 95 -11.96 -3.62 7.53
C VAL A 95 -11.07 -3.86 8.74
N SER A 96 -9.97 -4.57 8.55
CA SER A 96 -8.93 -4.69 9.58
C SER A 96 -7.83 -3.66 9.32
N VAL A 97 -7.65 -2.75 10.28
CA VAL A 97 -6.50 -1.83 10.37
C VAL A 97 -5.55 -2.39 11.42
N CYS A 98 -4.41 -2.91 10.99
CA CYS A 98 -3.34 -3.31 11.90
C CYS A 98 -2.29 -2.19 11.97
N CYS A 99 -2.03 -1.75 13.20
CA CYS A 99 -0.97 -0.81 13.55
C CYS A 99 0.33 -1.55 13.89
#